data_AF-A0A3B4BW69-F1
#
_entry.id   AF-A0A3B4BW69-F1
#
_cell.length_a   1.000
_cell.length_b   1.000
_cell.length_c   1.000
_cell.angle_alpha   90.00
_cell.angle_beta   90.00
_cell.angle_gamma   90.00
#
_symmetry.space_group_name_H-M   'P 1'
#
loop_
_entity.id
_entity.type
_entity.pdbx_description
1 polymer ?
#
loop_
_entity_poly.entity_id
_entity_poly.type
_entity_poly.pdbx_seq_one_letter_code
_entity_poly.pdbx_strand_id
1 'polypeptide(L)'
;MMFFITPGINFPEFTVVGLVDGEQIDTMTWIEKSEGEDYWTRVTQITGTQENFKANVAIAMKRFNQSDGVHTWQNMYGCELHDDGTIKGYDQYGYDGEDFVSLDLKTETWTAANAKAVITKHKWEGTAWSVQDKAYLENTCIEWLQKYVEYGRSTLERKVSPEASLFQKDSSSPVVCHATGFFPKAVMISWQKDGEDLHEDVELRETLPNQDGTFQKRSVLTVSPEELNRHDYACIVQHISLEKEMMLPVTEHRFLTPGGGESVGLIIGAVVAVLLLVVIGCVGFFLWKKRDGNANAKKLESSSTSSRCKSW
;
A
#
# COMPACT_ATOMS: atom_id res chain seq x y z
N MET A 1 4.86 20.53 -6.96
CA MET A 1 4.25 21.10 -5.75
C MET A 1 2.75 21.28 -6.02
N MET A 2 1.89 20.86 -5.11
CA MET A 2 0.45 21.03 -5.23
C MET A 2 -0.07 21.95 -4.12
N PHE A 3 -0.86 22.95 -4.51
CA PHE A 3 -1.49 23.90 -3.62
C PHE A 3 -3.01 23.74 -3.72
N PHE A 4 -3.70 23.76 -2.60
CA PHE A 4 -5.16 23.76 -2.59
C PHE A 4 -5.72 24.60 -1.44
N ILE A 5 -6.85 25.25 -1.71
CA ILE A 5 -7.70 25.89 -0.71
C ILE A 5 -9.05 25.19 -0.67
N THR A 6 -9.50 24.80 0.52
CA THR A 6 -10.85 24.28 0.79
C THR A 6 -11.41 24.97 2.04
N PRO A 7 -12.46 25.79 1.95
CA PRO A 7 -13.16 26.25 3.15
C PRO A 7 -14.01 25.10 3.74
N GLY A 8 -13.61 24.51 4.87
CA GLY A 8 -14.37 23.43 5.52
C GLY A 8 -13.77 22.94 6.84
N ILE A 9 -14.60 22.34 7.71
CA ILE A 9 -14.29 22.06 9.14
C ILE A 9 -13.17 20.99 9.34
N ASN A 10 -12.85 20.19 8.32
CA ASN A 10 -11.90 19.07 8.44
C ASN A 10 -10.60 19.24 7.62
N PHE A 11 -10.45 20.33 6.86
CA PHE A 11 -9.24 20.60 6.09
C PHE A 11 -8.75 22.03 6.36
N PRO A 12 -7.43 22.25 6.46
CA PRO A 12 -6.90 23.61 6.56
C PRO A 12 -7.27 24.40 5.31
N GLU A 13 -7.51 25.71 5.49
CA GLU A 13 -7.92 26.60 4.40
C GLU A 13 -6.89 26.68 3.27
N PHE A 14 -5.61 26.39 3.53
CA PHE A 14 -4.55 26.37 2.53
C PHE A 14 -3.55 25.26 2.86
N THR A 15 -3.20 24.46 1.87
CA THR A 15 -2.21 23.38 1.99
C THR A 15 -1.24 23.42 0.84
N VAL A 16 0.01 23.06 1.13
CA VAL A 16 1.08 22.95 0.14
C VAL A 16 1.77 21.60 0.32
N VAL A 17 1.92 20.86 -0.77
CA VAL A 17 2.55 19.53 -0.77
C VAL A 17 3.64 19.45 -1.84
N GLY A 18 4.85 19.09 -1.45
CA GLY A 18 5.98 18.83 -2.34
C GLY A 18 6.17 17.34 -2.57
N LEU A 19 6.35 16.94 -3.83
CA LEU A 19 6.58 15.55 -4.22
C LEU A 19 7.91 15.44 -4.98
N VAL A 20 8.67 14.37 -4.75
CA VAL A 20 9.81 13.92 -5.57
C VAL A 20 9.52 12.47 -5.94
N ASP A 21 9.54 12.15 -7.24
CA ASP A 21 9.16 10.84 -7.79
C ASP A 21 7.82 10.27 -7.25
N GLY A 22 6.87 11.17 -7.00
CA GLY A 22 5.53 10.83 -6.49
C GLY A 22 5.43 10.64 -4.98
N GLU A 23 6.54 10.82 -4.27
CA GLU A 23 6.63 10.63 -2.82
C GLU A 23 6.77 11.99 -2.08
N GLN A 24 6.15 12.12 -0.91
CA GLN A 24 6.01 13.40 -0.21
C GLN A 24 7.28 13.81 0.54
N ILE A 25 7.88 14.96 0.20
CA ILE A 25 9.20 15.39 0.71
C ILE A 25 9.19 15.62 2.22
N ASP A 26 8.14 16.22 2.76
CA ASP A 26 8.01 16.56 4.19
C ASP A 26 7.92 15.32 5.10
N THR A 27 7.54 14.16 4.56
CA THR A 27 7.54 12.89 5.29
C THR A 27 8.90 12.19 5.29
N MET A 28 9.88 12.71 4.53
CA MET A 28 11.16 12.05 4.32
C MET A 28 12.25 12.56 5.25
N THR A 29 12.88 11.66 6.00
CA THR A 29 13.93 12.04 6.97
C THR A 29 15.24 12.56 6.34
N TRP A 30 15.45 12.39 5.04
CA TRP A 30 16.71 12.81 4.39
C TRP A 30 16.76 14.32 4.14
N ILE A 31 15.61 15.00 3.94
CA ILE A 31 15.62 16.44 3.69
C ILE A 31 16.02 17.20 4.95
N GLU A 32 15.50 16.79 6.11
CA GLU A 32 15.83 17.37 7.42
C GLU A 32 17.32 17.23 7.76
N LYS A 33 17.95 16.15 7.30
CA LYS A 33 19.39 15.89 7.54
C LYS A 33 20.30 16.64 6.58
N SER A 34 19.79 16.98 5.39
CA SER A 34 20.61 17.50 4.28
C SER A 34 20.56 19.03 4.18
N GLU A 35 19.49 19.65 4.69
CA GLU A 35 19.25 21.09 4.56
C GLU A 35 19.14 21.80 5.92
N GLY A 36 19.58 23.06 5.98
CA GLY A 36 19.60 23.89 7.18
C GLY A 36 18.39 24.83 7.33
N GLU A 37 18.43 25.69 8.34
CA GLU A 37 17.35 26.66 8.65
C GLU A 37 17.03 27.62 7.50
N ASP A 38 18.04 28.01 6.70
CA ASP A 38 17.86 28.89 5.54
C ASP A 38 16.93 28.28 4.49
N TYR A 39 17.02 26.96 4.27
CA TYR A 39 16.14 26.24 3.36
C TYR A 39 14.70 26.29 3.85
N TRP A 40 14.47 25.93 5.11
CA TRP A 40 13.13 25.92 5.71
C TRP A 40 12.52 27.31 5.80
N THR A 41 13.34 28.35 5.98
CA THR A 41 12.90 29.74 5.91
C THR A 41 12.39 30.09 4.51
N ARG A 42 13.11 29.68 3.44
CA ARG A 42 12.67 29.89 2.05
C ARG A 42 11.40 29.11 1.72
N VAL A 43 11.29 27.85 2.18
CA VAL A 43 10.07 27.06 2.03
C VAL A 43 8.90 27.72 2.76
N THR A 44 9.13 28.26 3.96
CA THR A 44 8.10 28.97 4.72
C THR A 44 7.65 30.26 4.02
N GLN A 45 8.55 30.97 3.31
CA GLN A 45 8.15 32.15 2.53
C GLN A 45 7.14 31.83 1.42
N ILE A 46 7.10 30.59 0.92
CA ILE A 46 6.07 30.13 -0.03
C ILE A 46 4.67 30.25 0.58
N THR A 47 4.52 30.11 1.90
CA THR A 47 3.23 30.31 2.59
C THR A 47 2.70 31.74 2.46
N GLY A 48 3.54 32.72 2.12
CA GLY A 48 3.14 34.09 1.78
C GLY A 48 2.22 34.17 0.54
N THR A 49 2.09 33.09 -0.23
CA THR A 49 1.14 32.99 -1.34
C THR A 49 -0.30 32.71 -0.89
N GLN A 50 -0.54 32.32 0.37
CA GLN A 50 -1.86 31.99 0.90
C GLN A 50 -2.89 33.09 0.63
N GLU A 51 -2.54 34.35 0.91
CA GLU A 51 -3.46 35.48 0.71
C GLU A 51 -3.82 35.70 -0.77
N ASN A 52 -2.88 35.42 -1.68
CA ASN A 52 -3.15 35.46 -3.12
C ASN A 52 -4.13 34.35 -3.52
N PHE A 53 -3.98 33.14 -2.98
CA PHE A 53 -4.92 32.04 -3.24
C PHE A 53 -6.32 32.35 -2.70
N LYS A 54 -6.42 32.90 -1.49
CA LYS A 54 -7.71 33.36 -0.91
C LYS A 54 -8.39 34.41 -1.80
N ALA A 55 -7.63 35.41 -2.25
CA ALA A 55 -8.14 36.41 -3.17
C ALA A 55 -8.58 35.80 -4.51
N ASN A 56 -7.84 34.82 -5.04
CA ASN A 56 -8.19 34.15 -6.29
C ASN A 56 -9.50 33.35 -6.19
N VAL A 57 -9.76 32.66 -5.07
CA VAL A 57 -11.06 32.01 -4.83
C VAL A 57 -12.20 33.02 -4.89
N ALA A 58 -12.09 34.14 -4.18
CA ALA A 58 -13.14 35.17 -4.18
C ALA A 58 -13.36 35.79 -5.57
N ILE A 59 -12.29 36.01 -6.34
CA ILE A 59 -12.36 36.50 -7.72
C ILE A 59 -13.03 35.47 -8.63
N ALA A 60 -12.68 34.18 -8.49
CA ALA A 60 -13.27 33.10 -9.27
C ALA A 60 -14.77 32.97 -8.99
N MET A 61 -15.17 32.87 -7.72
CA MET A 61 -16.58 32.81 -7.31
C MET A 61 -17.40 33.95 -7.94
N LYS A 62 -16.90 35.18 -7.89
CA LYS A 62 -17.56 36.34 -8.52
C LYS A 62 -17.70 36.18 -10.03
N ARG A 63 -16.70 35.64 -10.72
CA ARG A 63 -16.75 35.42 -12.18
C ARG A 63 -17.73 34.31 -12.57
N PHE A 64 -17.88 33.29 -11.73
CA PHE A 64 -18.82 32.18 -11.91
C PHE A 64 -20.22 32.46 -11.34
N ASN A 65 -20.46 33.67 -10.80
CA ASN A 65 -21.72 34.08 -10.16
C ASN A 65 -22.10 33.18 -8.97
N GLN A 66 -21.12 32.68 -8.22
CA GLN A 66 -21.31 31.89 -7.01
C GLN A 66 -21.21 32.81 -5.78
N SER A 67 -22.14 32.65 -4.84
CA SER A 67 -22.23 33.47 -3.63
C SER A 67 -22.09 32.70 -2.32
N ASP A 68 -22.19 31.37 -2.39
CA ASP A 68 -22.18 30.46 -1.25
C ASP A 68 -21.66 29.09 -1.70
N GLY A 69 -21.33 28.23 -0.75
CA GLY A 69 -20.73 26.92 -0.99
C GLY A 69 -19.21 26.89 -0.80
N VAL A 70 -18.67 25.68 -0.86
CA VAL A 70 -17.24 25.43 -0.73
C VAL A 70 -16.64 25.39 -2.12
N HIS A 71 -15.69 26.29 -2.38
CA HIS A 71 -14.99 26.38 -3.67
C HIS A 71 -13.49 26.20 -3.48
N THR A 72 -12.83 25.66 -4.51
CA THR A 72 -11.40 25.35 -4.45
C THR A 72 -10.62 26.07 -5.52
N TRP A 73 -9.42 26.53 -5.17
CA TRP A 73 -8.42 27.02 -6.12
C TRP A 73 -7.18 26.17 -5.98
N GLN A 74 -6.71 25.61 -7.09
CA GLN A 74 -5.62 24.65 -7.13
C GLN A 74 -4.49 25.17 -8.02
N ASN A 75 -3.25 24.96 -7.60
CA ASN A 75 -2.07 25.16 -8.44
C ASN A 75 -1.21 23.89 -8.40
N MET A 76 -0.85 23.39 -9.57
CA MET A 76 0.07 22.28 -9.76
C MET A 76 1.18 22.73 -10.72
N TYR A 77 2.40 22.79 -10.19
CA TYR A 77 3.59 23.07 -11.00
C TYR A 77 4.76 22.16 -10.61
N GLY A 78 5.66 21.93 -11.55
CA GLY A 78 6.81 21.05 -11.36
C GLY A 78 7.62 20.87 -12.63
N CYS A 79 8.78 20.25 -12.46
CA CYS A 79 9.70 19.90 -13.54
C CYS A 79 10.01 18.41 -13.51
N GLU A 80 10.35 17.86 -14.66
CA GLU A 80 10.77 16.48 -14.86
C GLU A 80 12.11 16.48 -15.58
N LEU A 81 13.03 15.65 -15.10
CA LEU A 81 14.30 15.35 -15.76
C LEU A 81 14.27 13.88 -16.20
N HIS A 82 14.28 13.64 -17.51
CA HIS A 82 14.28 12.29 -18.07
C HIS A 82 15.71 11.74 -18.26
N ASP A 83 15.83 10.42 -18.40
CA ASP A 83 17.12 9.71 -18.56
C ASP A 83 17.91 10.16 -19.80
N ASP A 84 17.22 10.60 -20.85
CA ASP A 84 17.81 11.15 -22.07
C ASP A 84 18.28 12.61 -21.92
N GLY A 85 18.12 13.19 -20.73
CA GLY A 85 18.42 14.59 -20.42
C GLY A 85 17.32 15.56 -20.82
N THR A 86 16.18 15.09 -21.35
CA THR A 86 15.06 15.95 -21.70
C THR A 86 14.44 16.54 -20.42
N ILE A 87 14.24 17.85 -20.44
CA ILE A 87 13.57 18.60 -19.38
C ILE A 87 12.14 18.87 -19.81
N LYS A 88 11.18 18.61 -18.92
CA LYS A 88 9.80 19.07 -19.06
C LYS A 88 9.41 19.88 -17.84
N GLY A 89 8.43 20.76 -18.02
CA GLY A 89 7.83 21.51 -16.93
C GLY A 89 6.35 21.73 -17.18
N TYR A 90 5.64 22.02 -16.10
CA TYR A 90 4.23 22.37 -16.14
C TYR A 90 3.93 23.39 -15.04
N ASP A 91 2.96 24.27 -15.31
CA ASP A 91 2.34 25.17 -14.35
C ASP A 91 0.87 25.33 -14.72
N GLN A 92 -0.02 24.85 -13.85
CA GLN A 92 -1.43 24.64 -14.14
C GLN A 92 -2.28 25.02 -12.95
N TYR A 93 -3.35 25.76 -13.22
CA TYR A 93 -4.31 26.20 -12.24
C TYR A 93 -5.67 25.59 -12.52
N GLY A 94 -6.34 25.17 -11.45
CA GLY A 94 -7.70 24.62 -11.48
C GLY A 94 -8.65 25.36 -10.54
N TYR A 95 -9.94 25.31 -10.86
CA TYR A 95 -11.02 25.85 -10.05
C TYR A 95 -12.13 24.81 -9.92
N ASP A 96 -12.56 24.50 -8.69
CA ASP A 96 -13.56 23.45 -8.40
C ASP A 96 -13.24 22.08 -9.03
N GLY A 97 -11.95 21.74 -9.16
CA GLY A 97 -11.47 20.49 -9.77
C GLY A 97 -11.42 20.49 -11.30
N GLU A 98 -11.80 21.58 -11.96
CA GLU A 98 -11.71 21.73 -13.42
C GLU A 98 -10.51 22.60 -13.83
N ASP A 99 -9.97 22.33 -15.02
CA ASP A 99 -8.90 23.14 -15.61
C ASP A 99 -9.33 24.61 -15.75
N PHE A 100 -8.42 25.54 -15.42
CA PHE A 100 -8.68 26.97 -15.50
C PHE A 100 -7.67 27.70 -16.41
N VAL A 101 -6.40 27.78 -16.03
CA VAL A 101 -5.33 28.34 -16.86
C VAL A 101 -4.07 27.47 -16.79
N SER A 102 -3.34 27.33 -17.90
CA SER A 102 -2.09 26.57 -17.95
C SER A 102 -1.03 27.28 -18.79
N LEU A 103 0.23 27.15 -18.38
CA LEU A 103 1.37 27.74 -19.06
C LEU A 103 1.86 26.82 -20.20
N ASP A 104 1.93 27.35 -21.41
CA ASP A 104 2.64 26.71 -22.52
C ASP A 104 4.09 27.23 -22.54
N LEU A 105 5.03 26.39 -22.08
CA LEU A 105 6.45 26.75 -21.99
C LEU A 105 7.13 26.98 -23.34
N LYS A 106 6.60 26.38 -24.41
CA LYS A 106 7.17 26.50 -25.75
C LYS A 106 6.87 27.87 -26.36
N THR A 107 5.65 28.36 -26.16
CA THR A 107 5.19 29.64 -26.68
C THR A 107 5.29 30.77 -25.65
N GLU A 108 5.53 30.45 -24.39
CA GLU A 108 5.55 31.39 -23.25
C GLU A 108 4.21 32.12 -23.09
N THR A 109 3.11 31.45 -23.45
CA THR A 109 1.74 31.98 -23.37
C THR A 109 0.87 31.15 -22.44
N TRP A 110 -0.24 31.75 -22.01
CA TRP A 110 -1.22 31.08 -21.15
C TRP A 110 -2.39 30.56 -21.97
N THR A 111 -2.80 29.32 -21.74
CA THR A 111 -4.02 28.73 -22.28
C THR A 111 -5.15 28.87 -21.27
N ALA A 112 -6.29 29.40 -21.70
CA ALA A 112 -7.49 29.51 -20.89
C ALA A 112 -8.44 28.36 -21.23
N ALA A 113 -8.81 27.55 -20.24
CA ALA A 113 -9.67 26.39 -20.43
C ALA A 113 -11.15 26.78 -20.66
N ASN A 114 -11.57 27.93 -20.13
CA ASN A 114 -12.95 28.42 -20.27
C ASN A 114 -13.01 29.95 -20.38
N ALA A 115 -14.19 30.48 -20.72
CA ALA A 115 -14.40 31.91 -20.94
C ALA A 115 -14.12 32.78 -19.69
N LYS A 116 -14.28 32.24 -18.47
CA LYS A 116 -14.01 32.95 -17.21
C LYS A 116 -12.50 33.09 -16.93
N ALA A 117 -11.70 32.20 -17.50
CA ALA A 117 -10.24 32.20 -17.43
C ALA A 117 -9.56 33.18 -18.39
N VAL A 118 -10.21 33.58 -19.49
CA VAL A 118 -9.65 34.50 -20.50
C VAL A 118 -9.20 35.84 -19.89
N ILE A 119 -9.94 36.34 -18.89
CA ILE A 119 -9.57 37.58 -18.18
C ILE A 119 -8.25 37.41 -17.42
N THR A 120 -8.01 36.24 -16.81
CA THR A 120 -6.74 35.93 -16.14
C THR A 120 -5.61 35.80 -17.14
N LYS A 121 -5.83 35.06 -18.25
CA LYS A 121 -4.88 34.93 -19.35
C LYS A 121 -4.36 36.29 -19.81
N HIS A 122 -5.24 37.22 -20.20
CA HIS A 122 -4.80 38.54 -20.67
C HIS A 122 -4.10 39.37 -19.60
N LYS A 123 -4.50 39.24 -18.33
CA LYS A 123 -3.81 39.91 -17.22
C LYS A 123 -2.37 39.41 -17.10
N TRP A 124 -2.15 38.10 -17.19
CA TRP A 124 -0.84 37.46 -17.01
C TRP A 124 0.05 37.60 -18.24
N GLU A 125 -0.52 37.61 -19.45
CA GLU A 125 0.22 37.93 -20.68
C GLU A 125 0.72 39.38 -20.72
N GLY A 126 0.15 40.27 -19.90
CA GLY A 126 0.65 41.63 -19.70
C GLY A 126 1.82 41.75 -18.70
N THR A 127 2.26 40.65 -18.09
CA THR A 127 3.39 40.61 -17.15
C THR A 127 4.54 39.78 -17.70
N ALA A 128 5.68 39.76 -17.00
CA ALA A 128 6.82 38.90 -17.32
C ALA A 128 6.74 37.50 -16.66
N TRP A 129 5.57 37.10 -16.15
CA TRP A 129 5.42 35.89 -15.33
C TRP A 129 5.74 34.62 -16.10
N SER A 130 5.23 34.46 -17.32
CA SER A 130 5.50 33.25 -18.12
C SER A 130 7.00 33.00 -18.36
N VAL A 131 7.78 34.07 -18.57
CA VAL A 131 9.24 34.01 -18.73
C VAL A 131 9.93 33.64 -17.42
N GLN A 132 9.48 34.19 -16.29
CA GLN A 132 10.02 33.89 -14.97
C GLN A 132 9.72 32.45 -14.56
N ASP A 133 8.49 31.99 -14.76
CA ASP A 133 8.04 30.63 -14.43
C ASP A 133 8.78 29.62 -15.30
N LYS A 134 8.93 29.89 -16.60
CA LYS A 134 9.76 29.07 -17.48
C LYS A 134 11.21 28.97 -17.00
N ALA A 135 11.83 30.10 -16.68
CA ALA A 135 13.22 30.11 -16.19
C ALA A 135 13.37 29.30 -14.88
N TYR A 136 12.39 29.38 -13.97
CA TYR A 136 12.34 28.57 -12.76
C TYR A 136 12.21 27.07 -13.09
N LEU A 137 11.25 26.70 -13.95
CA LEU A 137 10.94 25.31 -14.28
C LEU A 137 12.09 24.61 -15.03
N GLU A 138 12.76 25.32 -15.94
CA GLU A 138 13.84 24.76 -16.76
C GLU A 138 15.21 24.74 -16.04
N ASN A 139 15.41 25.58 -15.00
CA ASN A 139 16.70 25.70 -14.32
C ASN A 139 16.60 25.41 -12.82
N THR A 140 16.08 26.36 -12.04
CA THR A 140 16.04 26.29 -10.57
C THR A 140 15.37 25.01 -10.07
N CYS A 141 14.23 24.64 -10.66
CA CYS A 141 13.51 23.43 -10.30
C CYS A 141 14.36 22.17 -10.55
N ILE A 142 15.07 22.11 -11.68
CA ILE A 142 15.93 20.97 -12.05
C ILE A 142 17.15 20.87 -11.13
N GLU A 143 17.78 22.00 -10.80
CA GLU A 143 18.90 22.04 -9.84
C GLU A 143 18.48 21.49 -8.46
N TRP A 144 17.29 21.87 -7.98
CA TRP A 144 16.75 21.35 -6.73
C TRP A 144 16.33 19.88 -6.84
N LEU A 145 15.70 19.48 -7.96
CA LEU A 145 15.33 18.09 -8.21
C LEU A 145 16.54 17.16 -8.12
N GLN A 146 17.65 17.53 -8.76
CA GLN A 146 18.90 16.76 -8.71
C GLN A 146 19.45 16.64 -7.28
N LYS A 147 19.39 17.71 -6.47
CA LYS A 147 19.78 17.65 -5.06
C LYS A 147 18.88 16.72 -4.25
N TYR A 148 17.57 16.82 -4.43
CA TYR A 148 16.63 15.95 -3.73
C TYR A 148 16.82 14.48 -4.08
N VAL A 149 17.08 14.17 -5.35
CA VAL A 149 17.42 12.81 -5.79
C VAL A 149 18.73 12.34 -5.16
N GLU A 150 19.75 13.21 -5.07
CA GLU A 150 21.02 12.87 -4.40
C GLU A 150 20.81 12.59 -2.90
N TYR A 151 20.08 13.45 -2.20
CA TYR A 151 19.82 13.32 -0.76
C TYR A 151 18.98 12.07 -0.46
N GLY A 152 17.98 11.81 -1.30
CA GLY A 152 17.01 10.73 -1.15
C GLY A 152 17.37 9.44 -1.86
N ARG A 153 18.54 9.33 -2.51
CA ARG A 153 18.89 8.24 -3.42
C ARG A 153 18.55 6.86 -2.87
N SER A 154 18.99 6.57 -1.65
CA SER A 154 18.79 5.26 -1.02
C SER A 154 17.32 4.91 -0.78
N THR A 155 16.46 5.92 -0.62
CA THR A 155 15.01 5.75 -0.43
C THR A 155 14.28 5.72 -1.77
N LEU A 156 14.61 6.63 -2.70
CA LEU A 156 13.93 6.79 -3.99
C LEU A 156 14.26 5.64 -4.95
N GLU A 157 15.51 5.20 -4.98
CA GLU A 157 15.95 4.06 -5.81
C GLU A 157 15.71 2.70 -5.14
N ARG A 158 15.15 2.70 -3.91
CA ARG A 158 14.82 1.47 -3.20
C ARG A 158 13.84 0.67 -4.06
N LYS A 159 14.10 -0.63 -4.19
CA LYS A 159 13.18 -1.57 -4.85
C LYS A 159 12.86 -2.69 -3.88
N VAL A 160 11.58 -2.85 -3.57
CA VAL A 160 11.08 -3.95 -2.75
C VAL A 160 10.08 -4.74 -3.58
N SER A 161 10.31 -6.04 -3.69
CA SER A 161 9.47 -6.93 -4.49
C SER A 161 8.15 -7.25 -3.81
N PRO A 162 7.04 -7.32 -4.57
CA PRO A 162 5.77 -7.68 -3.99
C PRO A 162 5.80 -9.13 -3.48
N GLU A 163 5.10 -9.36 -2.39
CA GLU A 163 4.54 -10.66 -2.06
C GLU A 163 3.13 -10.71 -2.65
N ALA A 164 2.88 -11.69 -3.51
CA ALA A 164 1.59 -11.88 -4.15
C ALA A 164 0.90 -13.15 -3.63
N SER A 165 -0.41 -13.08 -3.45
CA SER A 165 -1.22 -14.22 -3.02
C SER A 165 -2.59 -14.21 -3.69
N LEU A 166 -3.14 -15.40 -3.89
CA LEU A 166 -4.50 -15.61 -4.36
C LEU A 166 -5.35 -16.17 -3.24
N PHE A 167 -6.51 -15.57 -3.02
CA PHE A 167 -7.47 -16.08 -2.05
C PHE A 167 -8.91 -15.94 -2.53
N GLN A 168 -9.75 -16.84 -2.05
CA GLN A 168 -11.18 -16.87 -2.30
C GLN A 168 -11.89 -17.08 -0.97
N LYS A 169 -13.02 -16.43 -0.71
CA LYS A 169 -13.72 -16.61 0.58
C LYS A 169 -14.41 -17.97 0.68
N ASP A 170 -15.11 -18.35 -0.37
CA ASP A 170 -15.78 -19.62 -0.59
C ASP A 170 -15.85 -19.88 -2.10
N SER A 171 -16.26 -21.08 -2.53
CA SER A 171 -16.24 -21.47 -3.95
C SER A 171 -17.09 -20.58 -4.85
N SER A 172 -18.09 -19.88 -4.31
CA SER A 172 -18.96 -18.96 -5.05
C SER A 172 -18.49 -17.51 -5.03
N SER A 173 -17.48 -17.19 -4.24
CA SER A 173 -16.96 -15.83 -4.10
C SER A 173 -15.98 -15.47 -5.21
N PRO A 174 -15.82 -14.18 -5.54
CA PRO A 174 -14.77 -13.75 -6.46
C PRO A 174 -13.37 -14.15 -5.98
N VAL A 175 -12.47 -14.40 -6.93
CA VAL A 175 -11.05 -14.67 -6.64
C VAL A 175 -10.32 -13.35 -6.51
N VAL A 176 -9.53 -13.20 -5.45
CA VAL A 176 -8.78 -11.97 -5.18
C VAL A 176 -7.29 -12.24 -5.32
N CYS A 177 -6.65 -11.48 -6.20
CA CYS A 177 -5.20 -11.37 -6.27
C CYS A 177 -4.75 -10.17 -5.45
N HIS A 178 -3.91 -10.41 -4.45
CA HIS A 178 -3.40 -9.39 -3.54
C HIS A 178 -1.89 -9.36 -3.60
N ALA A 179 -1.34 -8.23 -4.07
CA ALA A 179 0.07 -7.90 -3.99
C ALA A 179 0.28 -6.93 -2.82
N THR A 180 1.30 -7.16 -2.01
CA THR A 180 1.64 -6.31 -0.86
C THR A 180 3.16 -6.26 -0.65
N GLY A 181 3.63 -5.28 0.12
CA GLY A 181 5.05 -5.18 0.49
C GLY A 181 5.95 -4.65 -0.63
N PHE A 182 5.38 -4.10 -1.71
CA PHE A 182 6.16 -3.60 -2.83
C PHE A 182 6.46 -2.10 -2.74
N PHE A 183 7.57 -1.69 -3.32
CA PHE A 183 7.95 -0.29 -3.50
C PHE A 183 8.85 -0.17 -4.74
N PRO A 184 8.65 0.81 -5.65
CA PRO A 184 7.76 1.98 -5.55
C PRO A 184 6.26 1.70 -5.74
N LYS A 185 5.40 2.73 -5.60
CA LYS A 185 3.92 2.62 -5.64
C LYS A 185 3.34 2.00 -6.92
N ALA A 186 4.04 2.13 -8.05
CA ALA A 186 3.56 1.69 -9.35
C ALA A 186 3.65 0.17 -9.52
N VAL A 187 2.50 -0.50 -9.44
CA VAL A 187 2.34 -1.94 -9.73
C VAL A 187 1.21 -2.15 -10.74
N MET A 188 1.42 -3.07 -11.68
CA MET A 188 0.39 -3.54 -12.59
C MET A 188 -0.05 -4.94 -12.18
N ILE A 189 -1.38 -5.15 -12.11
CA ILE A 189 -2.00 -6.44 -11.84
C ILE A 189 -3.02 -6.68 -12.95
N SER A 190 -2.82 -7.74 -13.72
CA SER A 190 -3.74 -8.19 -14.78
C SER A 190 -4.13 -9.64 -14.56
N TRP A 191 -5.11 -10.10 -15.34
CA TRP A 191 -5.54 -11.49 -15.35
C TRP A 191 -5.33 -12.06 -16.74
N GLN A 192 -5.06 -13.35 -16.80
CA GLN A 192 -5.05 -14.12 -18.02
C GLN A 192 -6.05 -15.26 -17.93
N LYS A 193 -6.63 -15.61 -19.07
CA LYS A 193 -7.47 -16.77 -19.30
C LYS A 193 -6.84 -17.57 -20.43
N ASP A 194 -6.44 -18.81 -20.15
CA ASP A 194 -5.77 -19.70 -21.11
C ASP A 194 -4.53 -19.08 -21.78
N GLY A 195 -3.84 -18.19 -21.06
CA GLY A 195 -2.65 -17.46 -21.53
C GLY A 195 -2.94 -16.18 -22.33
N GLU A 196 -4.20 -15.80 -22.53
CA GLU A 196 -4.58 -14.53 -23.14
C GLU A 196 -5.02 -13.51 -22.09
N ASP A 197 -4.71 -12.23 -22.32
CA ASP A 197 -5.07 -11.16 -21.39
C ASP A 197 -6.59 -10.98 -21.26
N LEU A 198 -7.06 -10.91 -20.01
CA LEU A 198 -8.45 -10.78 -19.63
C LEU A 198 -8.71 -9.42 -19.00
N HIS A 199 -9.69 -8.71 -19.55
CA HIS A 199 -10.15 -7.41 -19.04
C HIS A 199 -11.61 -7.43 -18.55
N GLU A 200 -12.40 -8.42 -18.96
CA GLU A 200 -13.80 -8.57 -18.54
C GLU A 200 -13.88 -9.16 -17.13
N ASP A 201 -14.89 -8.75 -16.35
CA ASP A 201 -15.15 -9.23 -14.99
C ASP A 201 -14.00 -9.04 -13.98
N VAL A 202 -13.11 -8.08 -14.28
CA VAL A 202 -11.96 -7.70 -13.45
C VAL A 202 -12.19 -6.33 -12.81
N GLU A 203 -12.08 -6.27 -11.49
CA GLU A 203 -12.07 -5.03 -10.71
C GLU A 203 -10.68 -4.79 -10.12
N LEU A 204 -9.93 -3.85 -10.69
CA LEU A 204 -8.65 -3.39 -10.12
C LEU A 204 -8.89 -2.31 -9.08
N ARG A 205 -8.48 -2.56 -7.84
CA ARG A 205 -8.62 -1.60 -6.73
C ARG A 205 -7.46 -0.62 -6.65
N GLU A 206 -7.68 0.45 -5.91
CA GLU A 206 -6.67 1.47 -5.62
C GLU A 206 -5.46 0.88 -4.90
N THR A 207 -4.29 1.48 -5.14
CA THR A 207 -3.07 1.18 -4.38
C THR A 207 -3.13 1.87 -3.02
N LEU A 208 -3.01 1.09 -1.95
CA LEU A 208 -3.06 1.58 -0.58
C LEU A 208 -1.65 1.56 0.07
N PRO A 209 -1.32 2.53 0.92
CA PRO A 209 -0.07 2.54 1.66
C PRO A 209 -0.09 1.56 2.84
N ASN A 210 1.07 1.00 3.16
CA ASN A 210 1.32 0.23 4.39
C ASN A 210 2.03 1.09 5.45
N GLN A 211 2.04 0.62 6.70
CA GLN A 211 2.69 1.34 7.81
C GLN A 211 4.23 1.37 7.72
N ASP A 212 4.83 0.46 6.95
CA ASP A 212 6.27 0.31 6.77
C ASP A 212 6.81 1.11 5.56
N GLY A 213 5.96 1.95 4.94
CA GLY A 213 6.32 2.71 3.74
C GLY A 213 6.39 1.88 2.46
N THR A 214 5.79 0.69 2.43
CA THR A 214 5.51 -0.08 1.21
C THR A 214 4.05 0.11 0.78
N PHE A 215 3.66 -0.52 -0.32
CA PHE A 215 2.31 -0.44 -0.87
C PHE A 215 1.66 -1.81 -1.00
N GLN A 216 0.33 -1.79 -1.12
CA GLN A 216 -0.49 -2.96 -1.44
C GLN A 216 -1.56 -2.62 -2.47
N LYS A 217 -1.96 -3.60 -3.28
CA LYS A 217 -3.00 -3.46 -4.29
C LYS A 217 -3.72 -4.78 -4.50
N ARG A 218 -5.01 -4.72 -4.84
CA ARG A 218 -5.85 -5.91 -5.09
C ARG A 218 -6.51 -5.82 -6.44
N SER A 219 -6.66 -6.99 -7.08
CA SER A 219 -7.49 -7.18 -8.26
C SER A 219 -8.47 -8.32 -7.98
N VAL A 220 -9.73 -8.13 -8.35
CA VAL A 220 -10.83 -9.07 -8.06
C VAL A 220 -11.37 -9.59 -9.38
N LEU A 221 -11.36 -10.92 -9.55
CA LEU A 221 -11.93 -11.61 -10.71
C LEU A 221 -13.28 -12.24 -10.32
N THR A 222 -14.33 -11.86 -11.03
CA THR A 222 -15.71 -12.31 -10.76
C THR A 222 -16.21 -13.25 -11.84
N VAL A 223 -15.91 -14.54 -11.68
CA VAL A 223 -16.34 -15.59 -12.62
C VAL A 223 -17.12 -16.68 -11.87
N SER A 224 -17.98 -17.41 -12.59
CA SER A 224 -18.72 -18.51 -11.98
C SER A 224 -17.79 -19.69 -11.65
N PRO A 225 -18.14 -20.53 -10.66
CA PRO A 225 -17.31 -21.69 -10.30
C PRO A 225 -17.15 -22.68 -11.47
N GLU A 226 -18.18 -22.84 -12.30
CA GLU A 226 -18.13 -23.71 -13.47
C GLU A 226 -17.14 -23.20 -14.52
N GLU A 227 -17.13 -21.89 -14.76
CA GLU A 227 -16.25 -21.24 -15.72
C GLU A 227 -14.79 -21.25 -15.22
N LEU A 228 -14.59 -21.00 -13.92
CA LEU A 228 -13.27 -21.02 -13.27
C LEU A 228 -12.62 -22.41 -13.34
N ASN A 229 -13.40 -23.48 -13.27
CA ASN A 229 -12.91 -24.85 -13.38
C ASN A 229 -12.67 -25.30 -14.83
N ARG A 230 -13.17 -24.55 -15.83
CA ARG A 230 -13.12 -24.92 -17.24
C ARG A 230 -11.88 -24.38 -17.96
N HIS A 231 -11.31 -23.29 -17.47
CA HIS A 231 -10.20 -22.59 -18.12
C HIS A 231 -9.07 -22.31 -17.12
N ASP A 232 -7.87 -22.11 -17.65
CA ASP A 232 -6.69 -21.84 -16.84
C ASP A 232 -6.56 -20.34 -16.61
N TYR A 233 -7.03 -19.89 -15.45
CA TYR A 233 -6.88 -18.50 -15.02
C TYR A 233 -5.58 -18.27 -14.27
N ALA A 234 -4.93 -17.12 -14.51
CA ALA A 234 -3.76 -16.69 -13.75
C ALA A 234 -3.80 -15.18 -13.46
N CYS A 235 -3.33 -14.79 -12.29
CA CYS A 235 -3.03 -13.40 -11.98
C CYS A 235 -1.57 -13.08 -12.35
N ILE A 236 -1.36 -12.00 -13.08
CA ILE A 236 -0.03 -11.52 -13.47
C ILE A 236 0.28 -10.23 -12.71
N VAL A 237 1.41 -10.21 -12.00
CA VAL A 237 1.89 -9.05 -11.25
C VAL A 237 3.21 -8.58 -11.84
N GLN A 238 3.22 -7.33 -12.31
CA GLN A 238 4.39 -6.67 -12.88
C GLN A 238 4.79 -5.49 -12.01
N HIS A 239 6.08 -5.43 -11.69
CA HIS A 239 6.66 -4.40 -10.84
C HIS A 239 8.15 -4.21 -11.18
N ILE A 240 8.66 -2.98 -11.10
CA ILE A 240 10.03 -2.63 -11.52
C ILE A 240 11.15 -3.31 -10.71
N SER A 241 10.82 -3.87 -9.55
CA SER A 241 11.77 -4.65 -8.75
C SER A 241 11.92 -6.10 -9.22
N LEU A 242 11.05 -6.56 -10.13
CA LEU A 242 11.04 -7.94 -10.60
C LEU A 242 11.81 -8.05 -11.90
N GLU A 243 12.69 -9.05 -12.00
CA GLU A 243 13.35 -9.40 -13.27
C GLU A 243 12.35 -9.97 -14.29
N LYS A 244 11.35 -10.71 -13.80
CA LYS A 244 10.25 -11.27 -14.57
C LYS A 244 8.96 -11.14 -13.76
N GLU A 245 7.85 -10.93 -14.46
CA GLU A 245 6.52 -10.91 -13.85
C GLU A 245 6.23 -12.16 -13.00
N MET A 246 5.46 -11.95 -11.93
CA MET A 246 4.91 -13.06 -11.15
C MET A 246 3.62 -13.54 -11.80
N MET A 247 3.53 -14.83 -12.06
CA MET A 247 2.33 -15.51 -12.55
C MET A 247 1.82 -16.42 -11.44
N LEU A 248 0.59 -16.16 -10.98
CA LEU A 248 -0.08 -16.93 -9.94
C LEU A 248 -1.27 -17.67 -10.57
N PRO A 249 -1.17 -18.99 -10.80
CA PRO A 249 -2.29 -19.78 -11.28
C PRO A 249 -3.42 -19.83 -10.26
N VAL A 250 -4.68 -19.72 -10.70
CA VAL A 250 -5.83 -19.78 -9.79
C VAL A 250 -5.92 -21.13 -9.09
N THR A 251 -5.37 -22.20 -9.64
CA THR A 251 -5.28 -23.51 -8.96
C THR A 251 -4.57 -23.46 -7.61
N GLU A 252 -3.75 -22.42 -7.34
CA GLU A 252 -3.02 -22.22 -6.08
C GLU A 252 -3.75 -21.32 -5.06
N HIS A 253 -5.00 -20.92 -5.33
CA HIS A 253 -5.76 -20.06 -4.43
C HIS A 253 -6.03 -20.71 -3.07
N ARG A 254 -6.04 -19.88 -2.01
CA ARG A 254 -6.39 -20.32 -0.65
C ARG A 254 -7.81 -19.91 -0.30
N PHE A 255 -8.59 -20.83 0.27
CA PHE A 255 -9.87 -20.47 0.88
C PHE A 255 -9.64 -19.73 2.20
N LEU A 256 -10.24 -18.54 2.35
CA LEU A 256 -10.28 -17.83 3.63
C LEU A 256 -11.28 -18.55 4.55
N THR A 257 -10.82 -19.60 5.22
CA THR A 257 -11.62 -20.30 6.21
C THR A 257 -11.96 -19.36 7.38
N PRO A 258 -13.24 -19.15 7.73
CA PRO A 258 -13.61 -18.42 8.93
C PRO A 258 -13.27 -19.32 10.13
N GLY A 259 -12.04 -19.21 10.62
CA GLY A 259 -11.54 -20.00 11.73
C GLY A 259 -10.24 -20.70 11.36
N GLY A 260 -9.11 -20.04 11.66
CA GLY A 260 -7.81 -20.69 11.70
C GLY A 260 -7.88 -21.88 12.66
N GLY A 261 -7.99 -23.07 12.08
CA GLY A 261 -8.26 -24.29 12.83
C GLY A 261 -7.76 -25.55 12.13
N GLU A 262 -6.97 -25.44 11.06
CA GLU A 262 -6.18 -26.59 10.60
C GLU A 262 -4.96 -26.73 11.51
N SER A 263 -5.18 -27.45 12.62
CA SER A 263 -4.20 -28.30 13.36
C SER A 263 -4.55 -28.45 14.84
N VAL A 264 -5.32 -27.52 15.43
CA VAL A 264 -5.57 -27.55 16.89
C VAL A 264 -6.40 -28.77 17.29
N GLY A 265 -7.40 -29.15 16.50
CA GLY A 265 -8.22 -30.34 16.77
C GLY A 265 -7.43 -31.65 16.69
N LEU A 266 -6.53 -31.78 15.71
CA LEU A 266 -5.68 -32.96 15.54
C LEU A 266 -4.58 -33.04 16.59
N ILE A 267 -3.96 -31.90 16.96
CA ILE A 267 -2.95 -31.83 18.02
C ILE A 267 -3.58 -32.14 19.38
N ILE A 268 -4.73 -31.55 19.70
CA ILE A 268 -5.45 -31.85 20.96
C ILE A 268 -5.87 -33.33 20.99
N GLY A 269 -6.40 -33.86 19.88
CA GLY A 269 -6.77 -35.27 19.78
C GLY A 269 -5.58 -36.22 20.03
N ALA A 270 -4.43 -35.92 19.42
CA ALA A 270 -3.20 -36.71 19.60
C ALA A 270 -2.66 -36.63 21.04
N VAL A 271 -2.65 -35.44 21.65
CA VAL A 271 -2.19 -35.24 23.04
C VAL A 271 -3.09 -35.98 24.02
N VAL A 272 -4.41 -35.92 23.85
CA VAL A 272 -5.37 -36.65 24.71
C VAL A 272 -5.19 -38.17 24.56
N ALA A 273 -5.01 -38.68 23.34
CA ALA A 273 -4.78 -40.10 23.12
C ALA A 273 -3.49 -40.60 23.79
N VAL A 274 -2.40 -39.84 23.69
CA VAL A 274 -1.11 -40.17 24.35
C VAL A 274 -1.26 -40.17 25.86
N LEU A 275 -1.93 -39.16 26.44
CA LEU A 275 -2.17 -39.10 27.89
C LEU A 275 -3.00 -40.28 28.39
N LEU A 276 -4.03 -40.70 27.64
CA LEU A 276 -4.83 -41.88 27.99
C LEU A 276 -3.99 -43.16 27.95
N LEU A 277 -3.13 -43.33 26.96
CA LEU A 277 -2.23 -44.49 26.88
C LEU A 277 -1.23 -44.53 28.05
N VAL A 278 -0.70 -43.38 28.47
CA VAL A 278 0.19 -43.29 29.64
C VAL A 278 -0.55 -43.67 30.92
N VAL A 279 -1.78 -43.19 31.10
CA VAL A 279 -2.59 -43.54 32.28
C VAL A 279 -2.90 -45.03 32.31
N ILE A 280 -3.28 -45.62 31.17
CA ILE A 280 -3.53 -47.07 31.06
C ILE A 280 -2.25 -47.86 31.36
N GLY A 281 -1.11 -47.44 30.83
CA GLY A 281 0.20 -48.04 31.11
C GLY A 281 0.57 -47.98 32.60
N CYS A 282 0.38 -46.83 33.24
CA CYS A 282 0.61 -46.63 34.68
C CYS A 282 -0.31 -47.53 35.51
N VAL A 283 -1.61 -47.56 35.22
CA VAL A 283 -2.58 -48.43 35.93
C VAL A 283 -2.21 -49.90 35.75
N GLY A 284 -1.86 -50.32 34.53
CA GLY A 284 -1.36 -51.67 34.25
C GLY A 284 -0.13 -52.01 35.07
N PHE A 285 0.86 -51.12 35.13
CA PHE A 285 2.08 -51.29 35.91
C PHE A 285 1.81 -51.37 37.43
N PHE A 286 0.93 -50.52 37.97
CA PHE A 286 0.54 -50.56 39.38
C PHE A 286 -0.20 -51.85 39.74
N LEU A 287 -1.10 -52.33 38.87
CA LEU A 287 -1.79 -53.60 39.06
C LEU A 287 -0.83 -54.79 38.97
N TRP A 288 0.16 -54.74 38.07
CA TRP A 288 1.19 -55.77 37.95
C TRP A 288 2.07 -55.82 39.20
N LYS A 289 2.54 -54.67 39.68
CA LYS A 289 3.31 -54.55 40.93
C LYS A 289 2.51 -55.01 42.15
N LYS A 290 1.21 -54.75 42.20
CA LYS A 290 0.32 -55.25 43.28
C LYS A 290 0.14 -56.78 43.21
N ARG A 291 0.15 -57.36 42.01
CA ARG A 291 0.08 -58.81 41.80
C ARG A 291 1.38 -59.51 42.22
N ASP A 292 2.54 -58.92 41.94
CA ASP A 292 3.85 -59.41 42.39
C ASP A 292 4.05 -59.23 43.91
N GLY A 293 3.48 -58.18 44.50
CA GLY A 293 3.41 -58.02 45.96
C GLY A 293 2.58 -59.10 46.65
N ASN A 294 1.42 -59.46 46.08
CA ASN A 294 0.56 -60.53 46.60
C ASN A 294 1.12 -61.94 46.36
N ALA A 295 1.91 -62.15 45.30
CA ALA A 295 2.61 -63.42 45.06
C ALA A 295 3.75 -63.64 46.07
N ASN A 296 4.46 -62.58 46.46
CA ASN A 296 5.50 -62.67 47.50
C ASN A 296 4.94 -62.77 48.92
N ALA A 297 3.77 -62.18 49.22
CA ALA A 297 3.11 -62.33 50.52
C ALA A 297 2.59 -63.76 50.76
N LYS A 298 2.01 -64.42 49.75
CA LYS A 298 1.55 -65.82 49.87
C LYS A 298 2.70 -66.83 50.04
N LYS A 299 3.91 -66.51 49.57
CA LYS A 299 5.10 -67.37 49.74
C LYS A 299 5.70 -67.26 51.15
N LEU A 300 5.50 -66.15 51.86
CA LEU A 300 5.95 -65.99 53.26
C LEU A 300 4.97 -66.63 54.27
N GLU A 301 3.67 -66.67 53.99
CA GLU A 301 2.71 -67.39 54.84
C GLU A 301 2.79 -68.92 54.70
N SER A 302 3.14 -69.46 53.52
CA SER A 302 3.34 -70.92 53.39
C SER A 302 4.64 -71.43 54.01
N SER A 303 5.59 -70.53 54.34
CA SER A 303 6.87 -70.88 54.96
C SER A 303 6.85 -70.82 56.49
N SER A 304 5.86 -70.18 57.11
CA SER A 304 5.82 -69.97 58.56
C SER A 304 4.95 -70.97 59.32
N THR A 305 4.26 -71.90 58.64
CA THR A 305 3.38 -72.91 59.27
C THR A 305 3.90 -74.36 59.20
N SER A 306 5.20 -74.60 58.98
CA SER A 306 5.76 -75.97 58.86
C SER A 306 7.07 -76.22 59.63
N SER A 307 7.20 -75.72 60.87
CA SER A 307 8.20 -76.29 61.79
C SER A 307 7.96 -75.88 63.26
N ARG A 308 7.07 -76.61 63.94
CA ARG A 308 7.12 -76.76 65.41
C ARG A 308 6.59 -78.15 65.83
N CYS A 309 7.46 -78.92 66.49
CA CYS A 309 7.27 -80.15 67.28
C CYS A 309 7.09 -81.52 66.58
N LYS A 310 8.16 -82.34 66.60
CA LYS A 310 8.14 -83.71 67.13
C LYS A 310 9.41 -83.98 67.96
N SER A 311 9.15 -84.42 69.19
CA SER A 311 10.06 -84.85 70.24
C SER A 311 10.68 -86.23 69.97
N TRP A 312 11.90 -86.43 70.47
CA TRP A 312 12.31 -87.62 71.25
C TRP A 312 13.26 -87.15 72.36
#